data_AF-A0A965UQZ2-F1
#
_entry.id   AF-A0A965UQZ2-F1
#
_cell.length_a   1.000
_cell.length_b   1.000
_cell.length_c   1.000
_cell.angle_alpha   90.00
_cell.angle_beta   90.00
_cell.angle_gamma   90.00
#
_symmetry.space_group_name_H-M   'P 1'
#
loop_
_entity.id
_entity.type
_entity.pdbx_description
1 polymer ?
#
loop_
_entity_poly.entity_id
_entity_poly.type
_entity_poly.pdbx_seq_one_letter_code
_entity_poly.pdbx_strand_id
1 'polypeptide(L)'
;MGIGTTSYPTALDTADDLVRATNNATTQLSGSISSSITSIAVNSTALFPVSGIIRIDQEIISYTGTSGGNTFTGCTRGFEGTTAASHSNNSGVFLDITAASNNVKNDAIIAIETKIGTGASTPTANTVMRGTGTGTSAYGQIVNADVSATAAIAHSKLANMTAGTVM
;
A
#
# COMPACT_ATOMS: atom_id res chain seq x y z
N MET A 1 9.98 13.26 3.88
CA MET A 1 9.33 11.94 3.95
C MET A 1 9.24 11.40 2.54
N GLY A 2 9.61 10.13 2.32
CA GLY A 2 9.27 9.45 1.07
C GLY A 2 7.75 9.34 0.97
N ILE A 3 7.22 9.43 -0.25
CA ILE A 3 5.82 9.14 -0.48
C ILE A 3 5.57 7.63 -0.43
N GLY A 4 4.36 7.24 -0.04
CA GLY A 4 3.91 5.84 -0.03
C GLY A 4 4.55 4.99 1.07
N THR A 5 3.72 4.48 1.96
CA THR A 5 4.09 3.48 2.97
C THR A 5 2.91 2.55 3.17
N THR A 6 3.15 1.24 3.24
CA THR A 6 2.06 0.33 3.63
C THR A 6 1.66 0.58 5.09
N SER A 7 0.37 0.78 5.31
CA SER A 7 -0.30 0.82 6.60
C SER A 7 -0.70 -0.58 7.07
N TYR A 8 -0.72 -1.56 6.16
CA TYR A 8 -0.92 -2.95 6.54
C TYR A 8 0.27 -3.42 7.41
N PRO A 9 0.01 -4.10 8.54
CA PRO A 9 -1.25 -4.72 8.94
C PRO A 9 -2.12 -3.91 9.91
N THR A 10 -1.72 -2.69 10.23
CA THR A 10 -2.42 -1.87 11.23
C THR A 10 -3.71 -1.24 10.68
N ALA A 11 -3.78 -1.05 9.36
CA ALA A 11 -4.97 -0.63 8.64
C ALA A 11 -4.96 -1.22 7.22
N LEU A 12 -6.06 -1.05 6.48
CA LEU A 12 -6.09 -1.34 5.05
C LEU A 12 -5.41 -0.22 4.29
N ASP A 13 -4.58 -0.60 3.31
CA ASP A 13 -4.00 0.35 2.38
C ASP A 13 -5.06 0.89 1.41
N THR A 14 -4.98 2.18 1.14
CA THR A 14 -5.68 2.83 0.01
C THR A 14 -4.77 2.91 -1.21
N ALA A 15 -5.34 3.25 -2.36
CA ALA A 15 -4.54 3.47 -3.57
C ALA A 15 -3.51 4.60 -3.41
N ASP A 16 -3.79 5.60 -2.57
CA ASP A 16 -2.89 6.73 -2.34
C ASP A 16 -1.73 6.33 -1.39
N ASP A 17 -1.98 5.45 -0.41
CA ASP A 17 -0.92 4.86 0.43
C ASP A 17 0.11 4.08 -0.41
N LEU A 18 -0.34 3.49 -1.52
CA LEU A 18 0.48 2.67 -2.44
C LEU A 18 0.97 3.42 -3.68
N VAL A 19 0.99 4.76 -3.63
CA VAL A 19 1.43 5.64 -4.73
C VAL A 19 0.64 5.36 -6.01
N ARG A 20 -0.58 5.90 -6.08
CA ARG A 20 -1.51 5.70 -7.19
C ARG A 20 -0.86 6.07 -8.53
N ALA A 21 -1.08 5.22 -9.54
CA ALA A 21 -0.74 5.49 -10.93
C ALA A 21 -1.99 5.89 -11.72
N THR A 22 -1.85 6.79 -12.69
CA THR A 22 -2.87 7.09 -13.68
C THR A 22 -2.26 7.07 -15.08
N ASN A 23 -3.03 6.62 -16.07
CA ASN A 23 -2.57 6.55 -17.45
C ASN A 23 -2.51 7.95 -18.07
N ASN A 24 -1.49 8.20 -18.89
CA ASN A 24 -1.34 9.40 -19.70
C ASN A 24 -1.34 10.73 -18.91
N ALA A 25 -0.99 10.70 -17.63
CA ALA A 25 -0.87 11.90 -16.81
C ALA A 25 0.37 12.70 -17.22
N THR A 26 0.15 13.72 -18.04
CA THR A 26 1.16 14.67 -18.49
C THR A 26 0.61 16.08 -18.45
N THR A 27 1.49 17.06 -18.24
CA THR A 27 1.19 18.48 -18.26
C THR A 27 2.47 19.25 -18.59
N GLN A 28 2.44 20.57 -18.49
CA GLN A 28 3.60 21.43 -18.66
C GLN A 28 3.65 22.41 -17.50
N LEU A 29 4.86 22.84 -17.14
CA LEU A 29 5.05 23.96 -16.22
C LEU A 29 4.34 25.21 -16.76
N SER A 30 3.67 25.95 -15.87
CA SER A 30 3.02 27.23 -16.21
C SER A 30 3.93 28.45 -16.02
N GLY A 31 5.13 28.23 -15.49
CA GLY A 31 6.21 29.21 -15.36
C GLY A 31 7.55 28.51 -15.12
N SER A 32 8.66 29.23 -15.29
CA SER A 32 9.97 28.67 -14.94
C SER A 32 10.10 28.47 -13.43
N ILE A 33 10.89 27.47 -13.04
CA ILE A 33 11.12 27.10 -11.64
C ILE A 33 12.64 27.00 -11.39
N SER A 34 13.13 27.52 -10.26
CA SER A 34 14.46 27.20 -9.71
C SER A 34 14.55 25.77 -9.10
N SER A 35 15.74 25.38 -8.64
CA SER A 35 15.97 24.11 -7.94
C SER A 35 15.43 24.05 -6.51
N SER A 36 14.91 25.16 -5.96
CA SER A 36 14.54 25.26 -4.55
C SER A 36 13.03 25.36 -4.27
N ILE A 37 12.16 25.58 -5.27
CA ILE A 37 10.72 25.58 -5.00
C ILE A 37 10.21 24.19 -4.68
N THR A 38 9.32 24.16 -3.69
CA THR A 38 8.61 22.99 -3.16
C THR A 38 7.11 23.03 -3.49
N SER A 39 6.68 24.00 -4.29
CA SER A 39 5.35 24.09 -4.88
C SER A 39 5.52 24.39 -6.37
N ILE A 40 4.96 23.55 -7.23
CA ILE A 40 5.18 23.59 -8.68
C ILE A 40 3.84 23.82 -9.37
N ALA A 41 3.68 25.01 -9.96
CA ALA A 41 2.51 25.35 -10.74
C ALA A 41 2.62 24.77 -12.16
N VAL A 42 1.52 24.20 -12.64
CA VAL A 42 1.40 23.58 -13.96
C VAL A 42 0.12 24.02 -14.65
N ASN A 43 -0.01 23.71 -15.93
CA ASN A 43 -1.20 24.04 -16.71
C ASN A 43 -2.45 23.28 -16.25
N SER A 44 -2.27 22.04 -15.75
CA SER A 44 -3.36 21.22 -15.21
C SER A 44 -2.81 20.08 -14.35
N THR A 45 -3.50 19.79 -13.24
CA THR A 45 -3.28 18.59 -12.41
C THR A 45 -4.41 17.57 -12.54
N ALA A 46 -5.36 17.75 -13.46
CA ALA A 46 -6.62 16.98 -13.48
C ALA A 46 -6.45 15.46 -13.67
N LEU A 47 -5.40 15.02 -14.39
CA LEU A 47 -5.09 13.60 -14.59
C LEU A 47 -4.12 13.04 -13.54
N PHE A 48 -3.58 13.89 -12.68
CA PHE A 48 -2.63 13.48 -11.66
C PHE A 48 -3.37 13.06 -10.38
N PRO A 49 -2.92 12.01 -9.69
CA PRO A 49 -3.38 11.70 -8.35
C PRO A 49 -3.10 12.85 -7.35
N VAL A 50 -3.67 12.74 -6.15
CA VAL A 50 -3.46 13.77 -5.10
C VAL A 50 -2.03 13.76 -4.55
N SER A 51 -1.34 12.61 -4.60
CA SER A 51 0.07 12.47 -4.28
C SER A 51 0.73 11.54 -5.29
N GLY A 52 2.03 11.66 -5.51
CA GLY A 52 2.71 10.83 -6.48
C GLY A 52 4.12 11.29 -6.80
N ILE A 53 4.65 10.75 -7.90
CA ILE A 53 5.99 11.05 -8.41
C ILE A 53 5.84 11.63 -9.81
N ILE A 54 6.45 12.77 -10.05
CA ILE A 54 6.56 13.37 -11.37
C ILE A 54 8.01 13.41 -11.82
N ARG A 55 8.22 13.49 -13.12
CA ARG A 55 9.52 13.77 -13.73
C ARG A 55 9.43 15.03 -14.59
N ILE A 56 10.46 15.86 -14.46
CA ILE A 56 10.71 17.03 -15.32
C ILE A 56 12.14 16.88 -15.82
N ASP A 57 12.32 16.76 -17.13
CA ASP A 57 13.59 16.41 -17.74
C ASP A 57 14.21 15.13 -17.12
N GLN A 58 15.35 15.26 -16.42
CA GLN A 58 16.03 14.17 -15.69
C GLN A 58 15.80 14.21 -14.17
N GLU A 59 15.01 15.15 -13.66
CA GLU A 59 14.72 15.25 -12.23
C GLU A 59 13.44 14.49 -11.88
N ILE A 60 13.56 13.59 -10.89
CA ILE A 60 12.41 12.92 -10.27
C ILE A 60 12.02 13.73 -9.04
N ILE A 61 10.73 14.01 -8.88
CA ILE A 61 10.17 14.86 -7.82
C ILE A 61 8.97 14.13 -7.24
N SER A 62 8.94 13.91 -5.93
CA SER A 62 7.72 13.43 -5.27
C SER A 62 6.87 14.61 -4.77
N TYR A 63 5.56 14.46 -4.72
CA TYR A 63 4.61 15.46 -4.19
C TYR A 63 3.55 14.78 -3.33
N THR A 64 3.08 15.48 -2.30
CA THR A 64 2.13 14.95 -1.31
C THR A 64 0.73 15.53 -1.44
N GLY A 65 0.54 16.52 -2.31
CA GLY A 65 -0.76 17.17 -2.50
C GLY A 65 -0.89 17.84 -3.86
N THR A 66 -2.11 17.92 -4.36
CA THR A 66 -2.52 18.86 -5.40
C THR A 66 -3.47 19.91 -4.81
N SER A 67 -3.42 21.14 -5.32
CA SER A 67 -4.38 22.18 -4.95
C SER A 67 -5.22 22.60 -6.16
N GLY A 68 -6.39 23.20 -5.91
CA GLY A 68 -7.34 23.63 -6.95
C GLY A 68 -6.80 24.70 -7.93
N GLY A 69 -5.60 25.23 -7.70
CA GLY A 69 -4.89 26.14 -8.61
C GLY A 69 -3.87 25.44 -9.51
N ASN A 70 -4.11 24.19 -9.93
CA ASN A 70 -3.20 23.40 -10.77
C ASN A 70 -1.75 23.40 -10.27
N THR A 71 -1.57 23.13 -8.98
CA THR A 71 -0.26 23.20 -8.33
C THR A 71 0.01 21.92 -7.55
N PHE A 72 1.17 21.31 -7.80
CA PHE A 72 1.73 20.27 -6.95
C PHE A 72 2.32 20.92 -5.70
N THR A 73 2.04 20.35 -4.53
CA THR A 73 2.45 20.87 -3.22
C THR A 73 3.18 19.80 -2.42
N GLY A 74 4.01 20.23 -1.47
CA GLY A 74 4.87 19.32 -0.72
C GLY A 74 5.90 18.62 -1.60
N CYS A 75 6.38 19.30 -2.64
CA CYS A 75 7.34 18.73 -3.58
C CYS A 75 8.70 18.50 -2.90
N THR A 76 9.19 17.27 -2.96
CA THR A 76 10.58 16.92 -2.60
C THR A 76 11.39 16.78 -3.89
N ARG A 77 12.29 17.74 -4.10
CA ARG A 77 13.18 17.84 -5.27
C ARG A 77 14.34 16.84 -5.19
N GLY A 78 14.91 16.46 -6.33
CA GLY A 78 16.01 15.50 -6.39
C GLY A 78 15.67 14.13 -5.78
N PHE A 79 14.42 13.70 -5.93
CA PHE A 79 13.96 12.43 -5.38
C PHE A 79 14.67 11.25 -6.09
N GLU A 80 14.79 10.13 -5.38
CA GLU A 80 15.54 8.94 -5.82
C GLU A 80 17.00 9.20 -6.23
N GLY A 81 17.64 10.21 -5.63
CA GLY A 81 19.05 10.54 -5.91
C GLY A 81 19.28 11.32 -7.20
N THR A 82 18.21 11.80 -7.85
CA THR A 82 18.33 12.79 -8.92
C THR A 82 18.78 14.15 -8.38
N THR A 83 19.23 15.05 -9.25
CA THR A 83 19.69 16.40 -8.84
C THR A 83 18.59 17.43 -9.06
N ALA A 84 18.30 18.23 -8.03
CA ALA A 84 17.37 19.34 -8.15
C ALA A 84 17.88 20.40 -9.14
N ALA A 85 17.11 20.72 -10.17
CA ALA A 85 17.50 21.63 -11.25
C ALA A 85 16.49 22.78 -11.45
N SER A 86 16.92 23.83 -12.14
CA SER A 86 15.98 24.80 -12.70
C SER A 86 15.35 24.23 -13.97
N HIS A 87 14.05 24.46 -14.18
CA HIS A 87 13.35 24.08 -15.40
C HIS A 87 12.66 25.29 -16.03
N SER A 88 12.61 25.29 -17.36
CA SER A 88 12.01 26.36 -18.14
C SER A 88 10.49 26.30 -18.11
N ASN A 89 9.84 27.43 -18.39
CA ASN A 89 8.42 27.42 -18.67
C ASN A 89 8.13 26.45 -19.84
N ASN A 90 6.96 25.82 -19.83
CA ASN A 90 6.55 24.79 -20.79
C ASN A 90 7.38 23.49 -20.79
N SER A 91 8.31 23.30 -19.83
CA SER A 91 8.94 21.98 -19.65
C SER A 91 7.86 20.93 -19.35
N GLY A 92 8.00 19.76 -19.97
CA GLY A 92 7.06 18.65 -19.81
C GLY A 92 7.15 18.05 -18.41
N VAL A 93 5.98 17.82 -17.82
CA VAL A 93 5.82 17.18 -16.52
C VAL A 93 5.04 15.90 -16.73
N PHE A 94 5.61 14.77 -16.31
CA PHE A 94 5.03 13.45 -16.51
C PHE A 94 4.88 12.77 -15.16
N LEU A 95 3.73 12.14 -14.90
CA LEU A 95 3.65 11.18 -13.80
C LEU A 95 4.60 10.04 -14.13
N ASP A 96 5.43 9.64 -13.16
CA ASP A 96 6.43 8.60 -13.37
C ASP A 96 6.24 7.45 -12.39
N ILE A 97 6.37 6.22 -12.89
CA ILE A 97 6.28 5.00 -12.08
C ILE A 97 7.70 4.53 -11.83
N THR A 98 8.20 4.89 -10.66
CA THR A 98 9.60 4.66 -10.30
C THR A 98 9.77 3.45 -9.37
N ALA A 99 11.02 3.17 -9.02
CA ALA A 99 11.36 2.13 -8.05
C ALA A 99 10.66 2.35 -6.70
N ALA A 100 10.58 3.59 -6.18
CA ALA A 100 9.85 3.88 -4.94
C ALA A 100 8.39 3.45 -5.02
N SER A 101 7.68 3.80 -6.10
CA SER A 101 6.28 3.42 -6.25
C SER A 101 6.07 1.90 -6.36
N ASN A 102 7.03 1.17 -6.92
CA ASN A 102 6.99 -0.30 -6.99
C ASN A 102 7.38 -0.95 -5.67
N ASN A 103 8.38 -0.41 -4.98
CA ASN A 103 8.84 -0.91 -3.69
C ASN A 103 7.74 -0.78 -2.64
N VAL A 104 6.96 0.30 -2.62
CA VAL A 104 5.81 0.43 -1.71
C VAL A 104 4.75 -0.66 -1.97
N LYS A 105 4.51 -1.01 -3.23
CA LYS A 105 3.60 -2.12 -3.58
C LYS A 105 4.20 -3.46 -3.16
N ASN A 106 5.50 -3.66 -3.34
CA ASN A 106 6.20 -4.86 -2.88
C ASN A 106 6.15 -4.98 -1.35
N ASP A 107 6.33 -3.89 -0.62
CA ASP A 107 6.22 -3.86 0.85
C ASP A 107 4.81 -4.25 1.31
N ALA A 108 3.77 -3.75 0.64
CA ALA A 108 2.40 -4.14 0.91
C ALA A 108 2.14 -5.63 0.62
N ILE A 109 2.69 -6.17 -0.47
CA ILE A 109 2.62 -7.61 -0.79
C ILE A 109 3.32 -8.42 0.29
N ILE A 110 4.54 -8.07 0.68
CA ILE A 110 5.30 -8.76 1.73
C ILE A 110 4.56 -8.70 3.07
N ALA A 111 3.92 -7.57 3.38
CA ALA A 111 3.12 -7.42 4.60
C ALA A 111 1.93 -8.38 4.59
N ILE A 112 1.24 -8.52 3.45
CA ILE A 112 0.16 -9.50 3.26
C ILE A 112 0.70 -10.93 3.35
N GLU A 113 1.79 -11.27 2.66
CA GLU A 113 2.43 -12.58 2.72
C GLU A 113 2.83 -12.94 4.15
N THR A 114 3.37 -11.98 4.91
CA THR A 114 3.71 -12.18 6.32
C THR A 114 2.48 -12.50 7.16
N LYS A 115 1.33 -11.87 6.86
CA LYS A 115 0.06 -12.15 7.54
C LYS A 115 -0.59 -13.45 7.10
N ILE A 116 -0.41 -13.87 5.86
CA ILE A 116 -0.82 -15.19 5.38
C ILE A 116 0.13 -16.28 5.90
N GLY A 117 1.37 -15.90 6.17
CA GLY A 117 2.49 -16.74 6.61
C GLY A 117 3.55 -16.89 5.51
N THR A 118 4.83 -16.77 5.88
CA THR A 118 6.01 -16.99 5.00
C THR A 118 6.94 -18.10 5.51
N GLY A 119 6.51 -18.88 6.52
CA GLY A 119 7.20 -20.07 7.02
C GLY A 119 6.54 -21.37 6.54
N ALA A 120 7.15 -22.52 6.83
CA ALA A 120 6.75 -23.88 6.39
C ALA A 120 5.36 -24.38 6.84
N SER A 121 4.37 -23.51 7.07
CA SER A 121 2.97 -23.89 7.23
C SER A 121 2.28 -23.90 5.86
N THR A 122 2.78 -24.74 4.95
CA THR A 122 2.06 -25.07 3.72
C THR A 122 0.69 -25.63 4.12
N PRO A 123 -0.43 -25.16 3.57
CA PRO A 123 -1.73 -25.78 3.80
C PRO A 123 -1.61 -27.27 3.49
N THR A 124 -1.81 -28.11 4.50
CA THR A 124 -1.92 -29.56 4.33
C THR A 124 -3.39 -29.96 4.42
N ALA A 125 -3.72 -31.17 3.95
CA ALA A 125 -5.09 -31.68 4.04
C ALA A 125 -5.61 -31.54 5.48
N ASN A 126 -6.83 -31.02 5.62
CA ASN A 126 -7.52 -30.77 6.89
C ASN A 126 -6.93 -29.64 7.77
N THR A 127 -6.17 -28.69 7.22
CA THR A 127 -5.72 -27.49 7.95
C THR A 127 -6.42 -26.21 7.46
N VAL A 128 -6.59 -25.24 8.35
CA VAL A 128 -7.14 -23.90 8.04
C VAL A 128 -6.19 -22.81 8.53
N MET A 129 -6.33 -21.62 7.97
CA MET A 129 -5.58 -20.44 8.42
C MET A 129 -6.08 -20.00 9.80
N ARG A 130 -5.17 -19.86 10.75
CA ARG A 130 -5.47 -19.53 12.15
C ARG A 130 -4.58 -18.39 12.62
N GLY A 131 -5.14 -17.42 13.34
CA GLY A 131 -4.35 -16.43 14.06
C GLY A 131 -3.65 -17.08 15.26
N THR A 132 -2.34 -16.91 15.40
CA THR A 132 -1.52 -17.45 16.50
C THR A 132 -1.07 -16.39 17.50
N GLY A 133 -1.38 -15.11 17.25
CA GLY A 133 -0.89 -13.98 18.03
C GLY A 133 -0.92 -12.69 17.19
N THR A 134 -0.28 -11.62 17.67
CA THR A 134 -0.19 -10.24 17.12
C THR A 134 -0.10 -10.14 15.58
N GLY A 135 -1.24 -10.35 14.91
CA GLY A 135 -1.32 -10.55 13.47
C GLY A 135 -0.33 -11.61 12.95
N THR A 136 -0.06 -12.70 13.65
CA THR A 136 0.67 -13.82 13.06
C THR A 136 -0.35 -14.88 12.69
N SER A 137 -0.28 -15.43 11.49
CA SER A 137 -1.14 -16.55 11.10
C SER A 137 -0.30 -17.79 10.84
N ALA A 138 -0.89 -18.96 11.09
CA ALA A 138 -0.34 -20.26 10.74
C ALA A 138 -1.47 -21.19 10.27
N TYR A 139 -1.15 -22.18 9.44
CA TYR A 139 -2.11 -23.22 9.09
C TYR A 139 -2.07 -24.35 10.12
N GLY A 140 -3.24 -24.71 10.65
CA GLY A 140 -3.38 -25.78 11.64
C GLY A 140 -4.76 -26.44 11.59
N GLN A 141 -4.88 -27.64 12.17
CA GLN A 141 -6.18 -28.27 12.34
C GLN A 141 -7.06 -27.45 13.29
N ILE A 142 -8.37 -27.48 13.05
CA ILE A 142 -9.35 -27.02 14.03
C ILE A 142 -9.45 -28.10 15.11
N VAL A 143 -9.15 -27.74 16.34
CA VAL A 143 -9.33 -28.59 17.53
C VAL A 143 -10.56 -28.12 18.32
N ASN A 144 -11.02 -28.93 19.28
CA ASN A 144 -12.15 -28.56 20.14
C ASN A 144 -11.96 -27.21 20.84
N ALA A 145 -10.73 -26.86 21.22
CA ALA A 145 -10.41 -25.57 21.85
C ALA A 145 -10.64 -24.36 20.93
N ASP A 146 -10.70 -24.56 19.61
CA ASP A 146 -10.94 -23.51 18.62
C ASP A 146 -12.44 -23.29 18.37
N VAL A 147 -13.28 -24.23 18.81
CA VAL A 147 -14.74 -24.15 18.66
C VAL A 147 -15.32 -23.42 19.86
N SER A 148 -16.03 -22.32 19.62
CA SER A 148 -16.67 -21.55 20.69
C SER A 148 -17.56 -22.44 21.55
N ALA A 149 -17.49 -22.27 22.87
CA ALA A 149 -18.39 -22.95 23.81
C ALA A 149 -19.87 -22.61 23.59
N THR A 150 -20.16 -21.49 22.92
CA THR A 150 -21.51 -21.07 22.52
C THR A 150 -21.93 -21.57 21.13
N ALA A 151 -21.03 -22.24 20.41
CA ALA A 151 -21.40 -22.85 19.14
C ALA A 151 -22.42 -23.98 19.41
N ALA A 152 -23.51 -24.03 18.64
CA ALA A 152 -24.40 -25.18 18.64
C ALA A 152 -23.69 -26.37 17.99
N ILE A 153 -22.85 -27.07 18.76
CA ILE A 153 -22.14 -28.25 18.29
C ILE A 153 -23.15 -29.40 18.23
N ALA A 154 -23.50 -29.83 17.02
CA ALA A 154 -24.36 -31.00 16.85
C ALA A 154 -23.74 -32.23 17.55
N HIS A 155 -24.55 -32.96 18.34
CA HIS A 155 -24.13 -34.14 19.11
C HIS A 155 -23.38 -35.21 18.29
N SER A 156 -23.60 -35.25 16.97
CA SER A 156 -22.92 -36.17 16.03
C SER A 156 -21.42 -35.91 15.86
N LYS A 157 -20.90 -34.79 16.37
CA LYS A 157 -19.47 -34.41 16.30
C LYS A 157 -18.71 -34.63 17.60
N LEU A 158 -19.37 -35.09 18.67
CA LEU A 158 -18.71 -35.55 19.90
C LEU A 158 -18.51 -37.05 19.79
N ALA A 159 -17.27 -37.52 19.77
CA ALA A 159 -16.98 -38.94 19.87
C ALA A 159 -17.56 -39.48 21.20
N ASN A 160 -18.65 -40.23 21.09
CA ASN A 160 -19.21 -41.11 22.11
C ASN A 160 -19.40 -40.46 23.50
N MET A 161 -20.36 -39.54 23.64
CA MET A 161 -21.03 -39.42 24.93
C MET A 161 -21.81 -40.72 25.15
N THR A 162 -21.22 -41.64 25.90
CA THR A 162 -21.89 -42.87 26.34
C THR A 162 -23.21 -42.46 26.97
N ALA A 163 -24.30 -43.11 26.55
CA ALA A 163 -25.70 -42.72 26.79
C ALA A 163 -26.17 -42.81 28.27
N GLY A 164 -25.35 -42.46 29.26
CA GLY A 164 -25.61 -42.77 30.68
C GLY A 164 -25.16 -41.73 31.71
N THR A 165 -24.95 -40.46 31.34
CA THR A 165 -24.76 -39.39 32.33
C THR A 165 -25.69 -38.21 32.07
N VAL A 166 -26.98 -38.52 32.02
CA VAL A 166 -28.04 -37.63 32.47
C VAL A 166 -29.00 -38.52 33.24
N MET A 167 -29.38 -38.09 34.45
CA MET A 167 -30.29 -38.80 35.37
C MET A 167 -31.53 -39.38 34.67
#